data_AF-A0A0A9Z513-F1
#
_entry.id   AF-A0A0A9Z513-F1
#
_cell.length_a   1.000
_cell.length_b   1.000
_cell.length_c   1.000
_cell.angle_alpha   90.00
_cell.angle_beta   90.00
_cell.angle_gamma   90.00
#
_symmetry.space_group_name_H-M   'P 1'
#
loop_
_entity.id
_entity.type
_entity.pdbx_description
1 polymer ?
#
loop_
_entity_poly.entity_id
_entity_poly.type
_entity_poly.pdbx_seq_one_letter_code
_entity_poly.pdbx_strand_id
1 'polypeptide(L)'
;MFNRPSYRCSAYNKRIKASISFLMLGTISLFGACLFAIAAHKKHVLRKAASGFGILSSVFLIISWVIAVAVRYRTSCTNDVQFSLYSHHPGAPSGIYEGVTNFPAYSVQEGVVLVIVAWLLCTGGAVFNMLLPSHEKQ
;
A
#
# COMPACT_ATOMS: atom_id res chain seq x y z
N MET A 1 16.00 -26.60 4.64
CA MET A 1 15.46 -25.32 4.13
C MET A 1 13.96 -25.48 3.92
N PHE A 2 13.13 -24.88 4.77
CA PHE A 2 11.68 -24.86 4.55
C PHE A 2 11.41 -24.00 3.31
N ASN A 3 11.15 -24.66 2.20
CA ASN A 3 10.75 -24.02 0.95
C ASN A 3 9.39 -23.36 1.21
N ARG A 4 9.38 -22.06 1.50
CA ARG A 4 8.13 -21.33 1.75
C ARG A 4 7.25 -21.54 0.52
N PRO A 5 6.04 -22.09 0.66
CA PRO A 5 5.17 -22.29 -0.49
C PRO A 5 4.96 -20.92 -1.14
N SER A 6 5.35 -20.81 -2.40
CA SER A 6 5.32 -19.56 -3.17
C SER A 6 4.13 -19.58 -4.13
N TYR A 7 3.50 -18.43 -4.31
CA TYR A 7 2.48 -18.27 -5.34
C TYR A 7 3.15 -18.44 -6.70
N ARG A 8 2.81 -19.51 -7.42
CA ARG A 8 3.29 -19.75 -8.79
C ARG A 8 2.39 -19.10 -9.84
N CYS A 9 1.93 -17.88 -9.57
CA CYS A 9 1.18 -17.07 -10.52
C CYS A 9 1.94 -15.78 -10.82
N SER A 10 2.42 -15.67 -12.07
CA SER A 10 3.27 -14.55 -12.52
C SER A 10 2.54 -13.22 -12.43
N ALA A 11 1.25 -13.19 -12.81
CA ALA A 11 0.42 -11.99 -12.75
C ALA A 11 0.20 -11.51 -11.31
N TYR A 12 -0.09 -12.42 -10.38
CA TYR A 12 -0.24 -12.11 -8.95
C TYR A 12 1.07 -11.56 -8.35
N ASN A 13 2.18 -12.27 -8.53
CA ASN A 13 3.48 -11.86 -7.99
C ASN A 13 3.93 -10.49 -8.53
N LYS A 14 3.75 -10.23 -9.82
CA LYS A 14 4.11 -8.93 -10.41
C LYS A 14 3.28 -7.78 -9.81
N ARG A 15 1.97 -7.97 -9.66
CA ARG A 15 1.05 -6.95 -9.12
C ARG A 15 1.29 -6.70 -7.63
N ILE A 16 1.43 -7.75 -6.82
CA ILE A 16 1.73 -7.61 -5.39
C ILE A 16 3.11 -6.98 -5.17
N LYS A 17 4.13 -7.39 -5.93
CA LYS A 17 5.45 -6.76 -5.85
C LYS A 17 5.38 -5.26 -6.19
N ALA A 18 4.62 -4.88 -7.21
CA ALA A 18 4.40 -3.47 -7.55
C ALA A 18 3.69 -2.71 -6.42
N SER A 19 2.63 -3.27 -5.84
CA SER A 19 1.94 -2.69 -4.68
C SER A 19 2.90 -2.47 -3.50
N ILE A 20 3.71 -3.46 -3.14
CA ILE A 20 4.70 -3.35 -2.07
C ILE A 20 5.74 -2.27 -2.37
N SER A 21 6.20 -2.15 -3.62
CA SER A 21 7.14 -1.09 -4.01
C SER A 21 6.53 0.30 -3.83
N PHE A 22 5.28 0.51 -4.25
CA PHE A 22 4.58 1.78 -4.03
C PHE A 22 4.33 2.06 -2.55
N LEU A 23 4.01 1.04 -1.76
CA LEU A 23 3.86 1.16 -0.31
C LEU A 23 5.17 1.65 0.34
N MET A 24 6.31 1.04 -0.01
CA MET A 24 7.62 1.44 0.50
C MET A 24 7.98 2.88 0.10
N LEU A 25 7.77 3.25 -1.16
CA LEU A 25 8.00 4.62 -1.64
C LEU A 25 7.11 5.64 -0.91
N GLY A 26 5.84 5.30 -0.71
CA GLY A 26 4.90 6.10 0.07
C GLY A 26 5.38 6.31 1.51
N THR A 27 5.83 5.26 2.18
CA THR A 27 6.34 5.32 3.56
C THR A 27 7.63 6.15 3.67
N ILE A 28 8.57 6.00 2.74
CA ILE A 28 9.81 6.80 2.73
C ILE A 28 9.49 8.28 2.50
N SER A 29 8.56 8.56 1.58
CA SER A 29 8.09 9.92 1.31
C SER A 29 7.39 10.53 2.54
N LEU A 30 6.58 9.74 3.24
CA LEU A 30 5.93 10.15 4.49
C LEU A 30 6.94 10.47 5.58
N PHE A 31 7.96 9.62 5.74
CA PHE A 31 9.03 9.86 6.69
C PHE A 31 9.75 11.19 6.40
N GLY A 32 10.03 11.47 5.13
CA GLY A 32 10.53 12.78 4.69
C GLY A 32 9.59 13.91 5.06
N ALA A 33 8.28 13.77 4.79
CA ALA A 33 7.28 14.77 5.16
C ALA A 33 7.27 15.06 6.67
N CYS A 34 7.37 14.03 7.51
CA CYS A 34 7.45 14.17 8.97
C CYS A 34 8.71 14.91 9.43
N LEU A 35 9.89 14.57 8.89
CA LEU A 35 11.14 15.26 9.21
C LEU A 35 11.07 16.75 8.85
N PHE A 36 10.56 17.07 7.66
CA PHE A 36 10.39 18.45 7.23
C PHE A 36 9.30 19.18 8.03
N ALA A 37 8.23 18.50 8.45
CA ALA A 37 7.20 19.08 9.30
C ALA A 37 7.73 19.44 10.70
N ILE A 38 8.55 18.59 11.32
CA ILE A 38 9.23 18.89 12.59
C ILE A 38 10.17 20.09 12.42
N ALA A 39 10.95 20.11 11.33
CA ALA A 39 11.87 21.20 11.05
C ALA A 39 11.17 22.51 10.62
N ALA A 40 9.93 22.43 10.12
CA ALA A 40 9.13 23.58 9.69
C ALA A 40 8.75 24.50 10.85
N HIS A 41 8.76 24.02 12.10
CA HIS A 41 8.63 24.88 13.30
C HIS A 41 9.69 25.98 13.37
N LYS A 42 10.85 25.81 12.71
CA LYS A 42 11.94 26.80 12.69
C LYS A 42 12.01 27.63 11.41
N LYS A 43 11.51 27.11 10.27
CA LYS A 43 11.61 27.77 8.95
C LYS A 43 10.41 27.43 8.07
N HIS A 44 9.61 28.44 7.71
CA HIS A 44 8.39 28.30 6.90
C HIS A 44 8.61 27.70 5.50
N VAL A 45 9.80 27.87 4.90
CA VAL A 45 10.14 27.29 3.60
C VAL A 45 10.08 25.75 3.64
N LEU A 46 10.40 25.13 4.77
CA LEU A 46 10.35 23.68 4.94
C LEU A 46 8.91 23.16 5.02
N ARG A 47 7.93 24.02 5.33
CA ARG A 47 6.51 23.64 5.40
C ARG A 47 5.93 23.33 4.01
N LYS A 48 6.34 24.10 2.99
CA LYS A 48 6.00 23.81 1.58
C LYS A 48 6.62 22.50 1.12
N ALA A 49 7.87 22.24 1.49
CA ALA A 49 8.55 20.98 1.20
C ALA A 49 7.86 19.78 1.88
N ALA A 50 7.54 19.90 3.18
CA ALA A 50 6.80 18.87 3.92
C ALA A 50 5.46 18.55 3.28
N SER A 51 4.72 19.57 2.85
CA SER A 51 3.46 19.39 2.14
C SER A 51 3.63 18.68 0.80
N GLY A 52 4.67 18.99 0.02
CA GLY A 52 4.97 18.32 -1.23
C GLY A 52 5.26 16.83 -1.05
N PHE A 53 6.11 16.49 -0.07
CA PHE A 53 6.36 15.09 0.31
C PHE A 53 5.09 14.39 0.82
N GLY A 54 4.23 15.09 1.57
CA GLY A 54 2.94 14.54 2.03
C GLY A 54 1.98 14.20 0.87
N ILE A 55 1.87 15.07 -0.14
CA ILE A 55 1.07 14.80 -1.34
C ILE A 55 1.66 13.61 -2.11
N LEU A 56 2.97 13.58 -2.30
CA LEU A 56 3.64 12.50 -3.03
C LEU A 56 3.44 11.14 -2.34
N SER A 57 3.58 11.10 -1.02
CA SER A 57 3.27 9.93 -0.20
C SER A 57 1.82 9.48 -0.37
N SER A 58 0.87 10.41 -0.31
CA SER A 58 -0.55 10.15 -0.51
C SER A 58 -0.84 9.50 -1.87
N VAL A 59 -0.21 9.97 -2.95
CA VAL A 59 -0.35 9.37 -4.30
C VAL A 59 0.19 7.94 -4.34
N PHE A 60 1.35 7.68 -3.73
CA PHE A 60 1.90 6.32 -3.71
C PHE A 60 1.07 5.35 -2.86
N LEU A 61 0.55 5.81 -1.72
CA LEU A 61 -0.31 5.00 -0.85
C LEU A 61 -1.63 4.62 -1.53
N ILE A 62 -2.29 5.56 -2.24
CA ILE A 62 -3.53 5.25 -2.95
C ILE A 62 -3.29 4.30 -4.13
N ILE A 63 -2.19 4.45 -4.87
CA ILE A 63 -1.83 3.52 -5.95
C ILE A 63 -1.60 2.11 -5.40
N SER A 64 -0.83 2.00 -4.31
CA SER A 64 -0.62 0.71 -3.63
C SER A 64 -1.95 0.08 -3.20
N TRP A 65 -2.84 0.87 -2.61
CA TRP A 65 -4.15 0.42 -2.17
C TRP A 65 -5.02 -0.08 -3.32
N VAL A 66 -5.12 0.68 -4.42
CA VAL A 66 -5.89 0.29 -5.61
C VAL A 66 -5.36 -1.02 -6.20
N ILE A 67 -4.04 -1.21 -6.26
CA ILE A 67 -3.45 -2.47 -6.75
C ILE A 67 -3.81 -3.63 -5.81
N ALA A 68 -3.72 -3.44 -4.49
CA ALA A 68 -4.08 -4.47 -3.51
C ALA A 68 -5.56 -4.87 -3.61
N VAL A 69 -6.45 -3.88 -3.77
CA VAL A 69 -7.89 -4.09 -4.01
C VAL A 69 -8.12 -4.81 -5.34
N ALA A 70 -7.48 -4.37 -6.42
CA ALA A 70 -7.62 -4.98 -7.73
C ALA A 70 -7.15 -6.44 -7.74
N VAL A 71 -6.07 -6.77 -7.02
CA VAL A 71 -5.60 -8.15 -6.86
C VAL A 71 -6.59 -9.01 -6.06
N ARG A 72 -7.30 -8.42 -5.09
CA ARG A 72 -8.36 -9.13 -4.34
C ARG A 72 -9.56 -9.48 -5.23
N TYR A 73 -10.04 -8.52 -6.01
CA TYR A 73 -11.28 -8.69 -6.79
C TYR A 73 -11.06 -9.32 -8.17
N ARG A 74 -9.85 -9.26 -8.74
CA ARG A 74 -9.55 -9.96 -9.99
C ARG A 74 -9.00 -11.34 -9.72
N THR A 75 -9.73 -12.35 -10.15
CA THR A 75 -9.22 -13.69 -10.44
C THR A 75 -8.09 -13.57 -11.48
N SER A 76 -6.85 -13.54 -11.00
CA SER A 76 -5.69 -13.30 -11.85
C SER A 76 -5.11 -14.57 -12.46
N CYS A 77 -5.57 -15.74 -12.00
CA CYS A 77 -5.11 -17.06 -12.41
C CYS A 77 -6.34 -17.97 -12.44
N THR A 78 -6.48 -18.81 -13.47
CA THR A 78 -7.71 -19.56 -13.77
C THR A 78 -7.50 -21.08 -13.77
N ASN A 79 -6.28 -21.57 -13.55
CA ASN A 79 -6.04 -23.01 -13.59
C ASN A 79 -6.64 -23.68 -12.36
N ASP A 80 -7.24 -24.84 -12.60
CA ASP A 80 -7.92 -25.58 -11.56
C ASP A 80 -6.92 -26.06 -10.49
N VAL A 81 -7.34 -25.95 -9.24
CA VAL A 81 -6.61 -26.39 -8.05
C VAL A 81 -7.27 -27.64 -7.43
N GLN A 82 -8.33 -28.16 -8.08
CA GLN A 82 -8.88 -29.48 -7.82
C GLN A 82 -7.71 -30.48 -7.81
N PHE A 83 -7.69 -31.37 -6.82
CA PHE A 83 -6.61 -32.32 -6.51
C PHE A 83 -5.43 -31.84 -5.65
N SER A 84 -5.35 -30.57 -5.23
CA SER A 84 -4.38 -30.17 -4.19
C SER A 84 -5.00 -30.11 -2.80
N LEU A 85 -4.18 -30.32 -1.76
CA LEU A 85 -4.55 -30.14 -0.35
C LEU A 85 -5.06 -28.70 -0.06
N TYR A 86 -4.78 -27.76 -0.96
CA TYR A 86 -5.16 -26.36 -0.90
C TYR A 86 -6.46 -26.02 -1.65
N SER A 87 -7.15 -27.01 -2.23
CA SER A 87 -8.44 -26.82 -2.91
C SER A 87 -9.51 -26.21 -2.00
N HIS A 88 -9.43 -26.49 -0.69
CA HIS A 88 -10.32 -25.96 0.33
C HIS A 88 -9.71 -24.77 1.12
N HIS A 89 -8.52 -24.28 0.77
CA HIS A 89 -7.81 -23.20 1.48
C HIS A 89 -7.56 -22.02 0.53
N PRO A 90 -8.60 -21.23 0.23
CA PRO A 90 -8.50 -20.17 -0.75
C PRO A 90 -7.58 -19.05 -0.23
N GLY A 91 -6.56 -18.72 -1.01
CA GLY A 91 -5.53 -17.74 -0.66
C GLY A 91 -4.28 -18.34 -0.01
N ALA A 92 -4.18 -19.66 0.15
CA ALA A 92 -2.91 -20.30 0.49
C ALA A 92 -2.07 -20.54 -0.79
N PRO A 93 -0.73 -20.38 -0.74
CA PRO A 93 0.13 -20.71 -1.87
C PRO A 93 0.09 -22.22 -2.15
N SER A 94 -0.64 -22.62 -3.19
CA SER A 94 -0.86 -24.03 -3.56
C SER A 94 0.35 -24.69 -4.22
N GLY A 95 1.33 -23.91 -4.68
CA GLY A 95 2.48 -24.41 -5.44
C GLY A 95 2.16 -24.84 -6.88
N ILE A 96 0.91 -24.78 -7.31
CA ILE A 96 0.46 -25.07 -8.68
C ILE A 96 0.70 -23.86 -9.57
N TYR A 97 1.24 -24.08 -10.77
CA TYR A 97 1.45 -23.03 -11.76
C TYR A 97 0.12 -22.43 -12.23
N GLU A 98 -0.02 -21.12 -12.06
CA GLU A 98 -1.23 -20.34 -12.38
C GLU A 98 -2.53 -20.87 -11.75
N GLY A 99 -2.43 -21.62 -10.64
CA GLY A 99 -3.59 -22.09 -9.90
C GLY A 99 -4.45 -20.93 -9.42
N VAL A 100 -5.78 -21.10 -9.47
CA VAL A 100 -6.77 -20.12 -8.99
C VAL A 100 -6.37 -19.64 -7.60
N THR A 101 -6.16 -18.33 -7.50
CA THR A 101 -5.94 -17.64 -6.23
C THR A 101 -7.17 -16.77 -6.01
N ASN A 102 -8.07 -17.28 -5.18
CA ASN A 102 -9.25 -16.56 -4.77
C ASN A 102 -9.11 -16.23 -3.28
N PHE A 103 -9.45 -15.00 -2.89
CA PHE A 103 -9.37 -14.54 -1.48
C PHE A 103 -10.77 -14.19 -0.94
N PRO A 104 -11.77 -15.09 -1.02
CA PRO A 104 -13.12 -14.81 -0.57
C PRO A 104 -13.19 -14.59 0.95
N ALA A 105 -12.27 -15.20 1.73
CA ALA A 105 -12.26 -15.15 3.20
C ALA A 105 -10.90 -14.76 3.83
N TYR A 106 -9.85 -14.52 3.04
CA TYR A 106 -8.52 -14.24 3.58
C TYR A 106 -8.45 -12.78 4.09
N SER A 107 -8.03 -12.60 5.35
CA SER A 107 -7.98 -11.33 6.10
C SER A 107 -6.92 -10.34 5.62
N VAL A 108 -6.65 -10.28 4.31
CA VAL A 108 -5.96 -9.15 3.66
C VAL A 108 -6.72 -7.82 3.87
N GLN A 109 -7.93 -7.91 4.43
CA GLN A 109 -8.69 -6.80 4.99
C GLN A 109 -7.88 -5.95 5.97
N GLU A 110 -7.06 -6.53 6.86
CA GLU A 110 -6.29 -5.72 7.82
C GLU A 110 -5.24 -4.85 7.13
N GLY A 111 -4.45 -5.44 6.22
CA GLY A 111 -3.42 -4.69 5.47
C GLY A 111 -4.02 -3.61 4.55
N VAL A 112 -5.12 -3.93 3.86
CA VAL A 112 -5.79 -2.99 2.95
C VAL A 112 -6.49 -1.86 3.73
N VAL A 113 -7.10 -2.16 4.88
CA VAL A 113 -7.70 -1.15 5.76
C VAL A 113 -6.63 -0.26 6.38
N LEU A 114 -5.50 -0.82 6.83
CA LEU A 114 -4.40 -0.03 7.38
C LEU A 114 -3.82 0.96 6.36
N VAL A 115 -3.69 0.56 5.09
CA VAL A 115 -3.17 1.45 4.04
C VAL A 115 -4.14 2.61 3.76
N ILE A 116 -5.46 2.38 3.73
CA ILE A 116 -6.43 3.47 3.51
C ILE A 116 -6.55 4.39 4.72
N VAL A 117 -6.45 3.86 5.94
CA VAL A 117 -6.40 4.67 7.16
C VAL A 117 -5.13 5.53 7.17
N ALA A 118 -3.98 4.94 6.85
CA ALA A 118 -2.72 5.67 6.72
C ALA A 118 -2.83 6.78 5.65
N TRP A 119 -3.44 6.46 4.50
CA TRP A 119 -3.71 7.45 3.46
C TRP A 119 -4.55 8.63 3.97
N LEU A 120 -5.68 8.37 4.63
CA LEU A 120 -6.55 9.42 5.19
C LEU A 120 -5.80 10.33 6.17
N LEU A 121 -5.00 9.75 7.06
CA LEU A 121 -4.19 10.51 8.02
C LEU A 121 -3.11 11.37 7.32
N CYS A 122 -2.44 10.82 6.30
CA CYS A 122 -1.43 11.53 5.53
C CYS A 122 -2.04 12.69 4.75
N THR A 123 -3.15 12.45 4.05
CA THR A 123 -3.85 13.48 3.28
C THR A 123 -4.41 14.55 4.22
N GLY A 124 -5.02 14.16 5.34
CA GLY A 124 -5.51 15.09 6.36
C GLY A 124 -4.39 15.97 6.92
N GLY A 125 -3.24 15.39 7.27
CA GLY A 125 -2.07 16.12 7.74
C GLY A 125 -1.46 17.07 6.70
N ALA A 126 -1.42 16.67 5.44
CA ALA A 126 -0.95 17.52 4.34
C ALA A 126 -1.90 18.72 4.12
N VAL A 127 -3.22 18.47 4.08
CA VAL A 127 -4.24 19.51 3.94
C VAL A 127 -4.21 20.48 5.11
N PHE A 128 -4.08 19.97 6.35
CA PHE A 128 -3.96 20.82 7.54
C PHE A 128 -2.72 21.71 7.49
N ASN A 129 -1.58 21.16 7.04
CA ASN A 129 -0.36 21.92 6.82
C ASN A 129 -0.49 23.01 5.75
N MET A 130 -1.36 22.83 4.74
CA MET A 130 -1.66 23.86 3.74
C MET A 130 -2.66 24.92 4.25
N LEU A 131 -3.70 24.50 4.96
CA LEU A 131 -4.82 25.36 5.36
C LEU A 131 -4.53 26.21 6.59
N LEU A 132 -3.69 25.74 7.51
CA LEU A 132 -3.29 26.55 8.66
C LEU A 132 -2.58 27.81 8.12
N PRO A 133 -3.11 29.01 8.35
CA PRO A 133 -2.41 30.22 7.96
C PRO A 133 -1.04 30.18 8.63
N SER A 134 0.02 30.43 7.86
CA SER A 134 1.26 30.91 8.47
C SER A 134 0.83 32.11 9.30
N HIS A 135 1.00 32.06 10.62
CA HIS A 135 0.80 33.23 11.46
C HIS A 135 1.87 34.26 11.07
N GLU A 136 1.58 34.97 9.99
CA GLU A 136 2.23 36.20 9.59
C GLU A 136 1.56 37.27 10.45
N LYS A 137 2.03 37.37 11.68
CA LYS A 137 1.93 38.62 12.45
C LYS A 137 3.35 39.01 12.85
N GLN A 138 3.85 39.94 12.02
CA GLN A 138 4.78 41.03 12.28
C GLN A 138 6.10 40.70 12.98
#